data_AF-A0A7Y9WZL2-F1
#
_entry.id   AF-A0A7Y9WZL2-F1
#
_cell.length_a   1.000
_cell.length_b   1.000
_cell.length_c   1.000
_cell.angle_alpha   90.00
_cell.angle_beta   90.00
_cell.angle_gamma   90.00
#
_symmetry.space_group_name_H-M   'P 1'
#
loop_
_entity.id
_entity.type
_entity.pdbx_description
1 polymer ?
#
loop_
_entity_poly.entity_id
_entity_poly.type
_entity_poly.pdbx_seq_one_letter_code
_entity_poly.pdbx_strand_id
1 'polypeptide(L)'
;MPATPPQPRRTVAIILLDRIVAFGTTARRVLTGRDDVSRATWVAVIAAFGVLVATVVSVIGLLRTPEKLTPVTLDAPPSAEQVDTPPTGTPRAQARPAVSSPAAPAPPPTASATAVPPTAGASTRPTPTGTTASPAPAALNADFAIADNALLSYGAAVTISNPGSVPVPQWTLTVTLPRESLRVSAVEGARVSRDGAVWTFVPDGSAGQVPGSASVRVTFRVNGSPAGAAPEACAIDGAACTGVQH
;
A
#
# COMPACT_ATOMS: atom_id res chain seq x y z
N MET A 1 60.17 -7.59 -1.81
CA MET A 1 59.06 -8.55 -1.67
C MET A 1 57.78 -7.76 -1.42
N PRO A 2 56.78 -7.75 -2.32
CA PRO A 2 55.51 -7.07 -2.07
C PRO A 2 54.53 -7.99 -1.32
N ALA A 3 53.89 -7.45 -0.28
CA ALA A 3 52.90 -8.13 0.54
C ALA A 3 51.55 -8.29 -0.19
N THR A 4 50.93 -9.44 -0.01
CA THR A 4 49.61 -9.82 -0.54
C THR A 4 48.49 -9.00 0.13
N PRO A 5 47.53 -8.43 -0.63
CA PRO A 5 46.38 -7.75 -0.02
C PRO A 5 45.38 -8.75 0.59
N PRO A 6 44.69 -8.38 1.68
CA PRO A 6 43.77 -9.26 2.42
C PRO A 6 42.49 -9.55 1.62
N GLN A 7 42.07 -10.81 1.59
CA GLN A 7 40.84 -11.23 0.93
C GLN A 7 39.59 -10.72 1.67
N PRO A 8 38.58 -10.21 0.95
CA PRO A 8 37.31 -9.80 1.55
C PRO A 8 36.53 -11.02 2.03
N ARG A 9 36.11 -10.99 3.29
CA ARG A 9 35.20 -11.96 3.91
C ARG A 9 33.95 -12.10 3.04
N ARG A 10 33.86 -13.18 2.26
CA ARG A 10 32.68 -13.53 1.45
C ARG A 10 31.54 -13.88 2.40
N THR A 11 30.62 -12.93 2.54
CA THR A 11 29.40 -13.02 3.32
C THR A 11 28.53 -14.19 2.83
N VAL A 12 28.08 -15.01 3.77
CA VAL A 12 27.22 -16.20 3.64
C VAL A 12 26.02 -16.00 2.69
N ALA A 13 25.57 -14.75 2.51
CA ALA A 13 24.53 -14.36 1.56
C ALA A 13 24.81 -14.78 0.10
N ILE A 14 26.07 -14.75 -0.35
CA ILE A 14 26.44 -15.12 -1.73
C ILE A 14 26.31 -16.65 -1.92
N ILE A 15 26.67 -17.44 -0.90
CA ILE A 15 26.57 -18.90 -0.94
C ILE A 15 25.10 -19.36 -0.96
N LEU A 16 24.21 -18.61 -0.29
CA LEU A 16 22.77 -18.89 -0.27
C LEU A 16 22.11 -18.53 -1.61
N LEU A 17 22.53 -17.43 -2.24
CA LEU A 17 22.07 -17.03 -3.58
C LEU A 17 22.48 -18.04 -4.66
N ASP A 18 23.71 -18.56 -4.60
CA ASP A 18 24.20 -19.54 -5.58
C ASP A 18 23.41 -20.87 -5.52
N ARG A 19 22.98 -21.29 -4.32
CA ARG A 19 22.13 -22.49 -4.16
C ARG A 19 20.71 -22.29 -4.68
N ILE A 20 20.16 -21.08 -4.64
CA ILE A 20 18.81 -20.80 -5.14
C ILE A 20 18.81 -20.74 -6.67
N VAL A 21 19.86 -20.19 -7.28
CA VAL A 21 20.02 -20.15 -8.76
C VAL A 21 20.21 -21.56 -9.32
N ALA A 22 20.94 -22.45 -8.63
CA ALA A 22 21.11 -23.84 -9.05
C ALA A 22 19.79 -24.64 -9.06
N PHE A 23 18.88 -24.39 -8.11
CA PHE A 23 17.56 -25.05 -8.07
C PHE A 23 16.62 -24.58 -9.20
N GLY A 24 16.70 -23.32 -9.60
CA GLY A 24 15.83 -22.73 -10.63
C GLY A 24 16.09 -23.26 -12.04
N THR A 25 17.35 -23.60 -12.37
CA THR A 25 17.70 -24.09 -13.71
C THR A 25 17.29 -25.53 -13.99
N THR A 26 17.09 -26.35 -12.95
CA THR A 26 16.59 -27.73 -13.08
C THR A 26 15.09 -27.80 -13.33
N ALA A 27 14.30 -26.83 -12.86
CA ALA A 27 12.84 -26.84 -13.02
C ALA A 27 12.39 -26.52 -14.46
N ARG A 28 13.16 -25.69 -15.19
CA ARG A 28 12.76 -25.24 -16.54
C ARG A 28 12.88 -26.32 -17.61
N ARG A 29 13.72 -27.34 -17.40
CA ARG A 29 13.93 -28.41 -18.38
C ARG A 29 12.87 -29.53 -18.33
N VAL A 30 12.03 -29.55 -17.30
CA VAL A 30 10.96 -30.56 -17.12
C VAL A 30 9.59 -30.04 -17.60
N LEU A 31 9.42 -28.73 -17.79
CA LEU A 31 8.12 -28.10 -18.07
C LEU A 31 7.78 -27.91 -19.56
N THR A 32 8.72 -28.12 -20.48
CA THR A 32 8.48 -27.91 -21.93
C THR A 32 8.42 -29.19 -22.77
N GLY A 33 8.34 -30.37 -22.14
CA GLY A 33 8.11 -31.64 -22.83
C GLY A 33 6.97 -32.39 -22.17
N ARG A 34 5.72 -32.13 -22.57
CA ARG A 34 4.56 -32.74 -21.92
C ARG A 34 3.33 -32.85 -22.81
N ASP A 35 3.43 -33.64 -23.88
CA ASP A 35 2.24 -34.14 -24.58
C ASP A 35 1.78 -35.53 -24.10
N ASP A 36 2.54 -36.19 -23.21
CA ASP A 36 2.13 -37.49 -22.65
C ASP A 36 2.39 -37.56 -21.15
N VAL A 37 1.59 -36.86 -20.35
CA VAL A 37 1.66 -37.14 -18.91
C VAL A 37 0.31 -37.39 -18.27
N SER A 38 0.23 -38.62 -17.79
CA SER A 38 -0.84 -39.20 -17.00
C SER A 38 -1.39 -38.22 -15.97
N ARG A 39 -2.71 -38.06 -15.97
CA ARG A 39 -3.48 -37.16 -15.09
C ARG A 39 -3.05 -37.26 -13.62
N ALA A 40 -2.64 -38.45 -13.16
CA ALA A 40 -2.12 -38.66 -11.82
C ALA A 40 -0.90 -37.80 -11.47
N THR A 41 0.03 -37.61 -12.41
CA THR A 41 1.22 -36.79 -12.19
C THR A 41 0.89 -35.31 -12.20
N TRP A 42 -0.11 -34.90 -12.99
CA TRP A 42 -0.58 -33.50 -12.98
C TRP A 42 -1.31 -33.17 -11.67
N VAL A 43 -2.12 -34.10 -11.16
CA VAL A 43 -2.77 -33.98 -9.84
C VAL A 43 -1.74 -33.91 -8.71
N ALA A 44 -0.68 -34.72 -8.75
CA ALA A 44 0.39 -34.67 -7.75
C ALA A 44 1.15 -33.33 -7.76
N VAL A 45 1.40 -32.75 -8.95
CA VAL A 45 2.03 -31.43 -9.08
C VAL A 45 1.15 -30.33 -8.51
N ILE A 46 -0.16 -30.38 -8.76
CA ILE A 46 -1.11 -29.40 -8.20
C ILE A 46 -1.22 -29.54 -6.68
N ALA A 47 -1.26 -30.77 -6.17
CA ALA A 47 -1.27 -31.00 -4.73
C ALA A 47 0.00 -30.44 -4.07
N ALA A 48 1.17 -30.69 -4.66
CA ALA A 48 2.43 -30.15 -4.17
C ALA A 48 2.47 -28.61 -4.23
N PHE A 49 1.94 -28.01 -5.30
CA PHE A 49 1.84 -26.57 -5.43
C PHE A 49 0.85 -25.97 -4.42
N GLY A 50 -0.27 -26.64 -4.16
CA GLY A 50 -1.23 -26.24 -3.14
C GLY A 50 -0.63 -26.23 -1.73
N VAL A 51 0.15 -27.26 -1.38
CA VAL A 51 0.89 -27.31 -0.11
C VAL A 51 1.91 -26.18 0.00
N LEU A 52 2.61 -25.87 -1.09
CA LEU A 52 3.57 -24.76 -1.15
C LEU A 52 2.88 -23.39 -0.96
N VAL A 53 1.74 -23.16 -1.62
CA VAL A 53 0.96 -21.94 -1.45
C VAL A 53 0.42 -21.83 -0.02
N ALA A 54 -0.10 -22.91 0.56
CA ALA A 54 -0.60 -22.92 1.93
C ALA A 54 0.49 -22.61 2.97
N THR A 55 1.70 -23.12 2.76
CA THR A 55 2.85 -22.81 3.63
C THR A 55 3.28 -21.36 3.51
N VAL A 56 3.36 -20.81 2.30
CA VAL A 56 3.68 -19.38 2.08
C VAL A 56 2.63 -18.48 2.73
N VAL A 57 1.33 -18.77 2.54
CA VAL A 57 0.23 -18.00 3.15
C VAL A 57 0.28 -18.08 4.68
N SER A 58 0.57 -19.26 5.24
CA SER A 58 0.72 -19.43 6.70
C SER A 58 1.89 -18.62 7.27
N VAL A 59 3.03 -18.62 6.59
CA VAL A 59 4.21 -17.82 6.98
C VAL A 59 3.91 -16.32 6.91
N ILE A 60 3.22 -15.86 5.86
CA ILE A 60 2.83 -14.46 5.73
C ILE A 60 1.81 -14.07 6.81
N GLY A 61 0.86 -14.95 7.13
CA GLY A 61 -0.08 -14.75 8.23
C GLY A 61 0.65 -14.58 9.56
N LEU A 62 1.57 -15.51 9.88
CA LEU A 62 2.38 -15.45 11.11
C LEU A 62 3.25 -14.19 11.18
N LEU A 63 3.83 -13.75 10.06
CA LEU A 63 4.65 -12.54 10.00
C LEU A 63 3.84 -11.24 10.07
N ARG A 64 2.57 -11.25 9.64
CA ARG A 64 1.68 -10.08 9.67
C ARG A 64 0.86 -9.95 10.95
N THR A 65 0.76 -11.00 11.78
CA THR A 65 0.07 -10.95 13.08
C THR A 65 0.96 -11.46 14.22
N PRO A 66 1.88 -10.64 14.78
CA PRO A 66 2.69 -11.06 15.93
C PRO A 66 1.95 -11.05 17.28
N GLU A 67 0.64 -10.73 17.32
CA GLU A 67 -0.09 -10.42 18.57
C GLU A 67 -0.94 -11.58 19.15
N LYS A 68 -0.73 -12.84 18.73
CA LYS A 68 -1.43 -14.01 19.32
C LYS A 68 -0.54 -15.21 19.63
N LEU A 69 0.63 -14.95 20.20
CA LEU A 69 1.35 -15.97 20.96
C LEU A 69 1.28 -15.58 22.44
N THR A 70 0.19 -15.99 23.08
CA THR A 70 0.15 -16.10 24.55
C THR A 70 1.34 -16.95 24.99
N PRO A 71 2.15 -16.50 25.96
CA PRO A 71 3.29 -17.28 26.43
C PRO A 71 2.77 -18.61 26.99
N VAL A 72 3.27 -19.72 26.43
CA VAL A 72 3.15 -21.04 27.02
C VAL A 72 3.90 -20.98 28.34
N THR A 73 3.16 -20.91 29.45
CA THR A 73 3.68 -21.21 30.79
C THR A 73 4.30 -22.61 30.72
N LEU A 74 5.62 -22.67 30.84
CA LEU A 74 6.31 -23.93 31.07
C LEU A 74 5.80 -24.52 32.38
N ASP A 75 5.27 -25.72 32.25
CA ASP A 75 4.87 -26.63 33.32
C ASP A 75 6.04 -26.82 34.30
N ALA A 76 5.78 -26.60 35.59
CA ALA A 76 6.75 -26.83 36.66
C ALA A 76 6.70 -28.32 37.09
N PRO A 77 7.83 -28.98 37.35
CA PRO A 77 7.85 -30.42 37.63
C PRO A 77 7.16 -30.77 38.96
N PRO A 78 6.57 -31.98 39.08
CA PRO A 78 5.75 -32.34 40.23
C PRO A 78 6.61 -32.56 41.47
N SER A 79 6.25 -31.87 42.56
CA SER A 79 6.67 -32.26 43.91
C SER A 79 5.63 -33.22 44.50
N ALA A 80 6.13 -34.29 45.11
CA ALA A 80 5.38 -35.40 45.67
C ALA A 80 4.49 -35.04 46.87
N GLU A 81 3.44 -35.84 47.04
CA GLU A 81 2.74 -36.21 48.29
C GLU A 81 2.48 -35.14 49.37
N GLN A 82 1.21 -34.87 49.68
CA GLN A 82 0.57 -35.30 50.95
C GLN A 82 -0.86 -34.74 51.15
N VAL A 83 -1.81 -35.68 51.35
CA VAL A 83 -2.74 -35.78 52.50
C VAL A 83 -4.00 -34.87 52.59
N ASP A 84 -5.14 -35.55 52.43
CA ASP A 84 -6.46 -35.48 53.13
C ASP A 84 -7.35 -34.21 53.29
N THR A 85 -8.52 -34.28 52.62
CA THR A 85 -9.95 -34.13 53.07
C THR A 85 -10.47 -32.87 53.87
N PRO A 86 -11.80 -32.65 54.05
CA PRO A 86 -12.81 -31.90 53.24
C PRO A 86 -13.50 -30.76 54.11
N PRO A 87 -14.76 -30.23 53.94
CA PRO A 87 -15.86 -30.47 52.99
C PRO A 87 -16.71 -29.24 52.50
N THR A 88 -17.58 -29.52 51.51
CA THR A 88 -19.02 -29.15 51.34
C THR A 88 -19.53 -27.70 51.41
N GLY A 89 -20.24 -27.30 50.35
CA GLY A 89 -21.30 -26.27 50.43
C GLY A 89 -21.84 -25.77 49.08
N THR A 90 -22.77 -26.51 48.45
CA THR A 90 -23.73 -25.92 47.49
C THR A 90 -24.81 -25.16 48.24
N PRO A 91 -25.40 -24.08 47.68
CA PRO A 91 -26.71 -24.30 47.05
C PRO A 91 -27.01 -23.47 45.78
N ARG A 92 -27.77 -24.17 44.93
CA ARG A 92 -28.65 -23.77 43.84
C ARG A 92 -29.65 -22.66 44.21
N ALA A 93 -29.90 -21.73 43.29
CA ALA A 93 -31.21 -21.16 42.89
C ALA A 93 -31.01 -19.77 42.23
N GLN A 94 -31.86 -19.19 41.38
CA GLN A 94 -32.94 -19.61 40.49
C GLN A 94 -33.47 -18.31 39.86
N ALA A 95 -33.79 -18.36 38.56
CA ALA A 95 -34.85 -17.61 37.86
C ALA A 95 -34.83 -16.07 37.69
N ARG A 96 -34.78 -15.72 36.39
CA ARG A 96 -35.73 -14.92 35.56
C ARG A 96 -35.63 -13.38 35.47
N PRO A 97 -36.01 -12.83 34.29
CA PRO A 97 -35.91 -11.41 33.91
C PRO A 97 -37.25 -10.65 34.00
N ALA A 98 -37.21 -9.31 33.99
CA ALA A 98 -38.25 -8.46 33.37
C ALA A 98 -37.89 -6.95 33.30
N VAL A 99 -37.91 -6.42 32.07
CA VAL A 99 -38.62 -5.23 31.52
C VAL A 99 -38.94 -4.00 32.42
N SER A 100 -38.62 -2.78 31.92
CA SER A 100 -39.56 -1.65 31.61
C SER A 100 -39.07 -0.22 31.97
N SER A 101 -39.29 0.70 31.00
CA SER A 101 -39.37 2.20 30.99
C SER A 101 -40.06 2.87 32.23
N PRO A 102 -40.14 4.23 32.43
CA PRO A 102 -40.23 5.37 31.48
C PRO A 102 -39.65 6.75 31.94
N ALA A 103 -40.11 7.83 31.28
CA ALA A 103 -39.58 9.19 31.13
C ALA A 103 -40.04 10.30 32.13
N ALA A 104 -39.53 11.53 31.88
CA ALA A 104 -39.98 12.89 32.28
C ALA A 104 -39.51 13.45 33.66
N PRO A 105 -39.53 14.79 33.97
CA PRO A 105 -40.05 15.97 33.24
C PRO A 105 -39.16 17.27 33.24
N ALA A 106 -39.64 18.33 32.56
CA ALA A 106 -39.26 19.77 32.69
C ALA A 106 -40.35 20.55 33.52
N PRO A 107 -40.47 21.91 33.64
CA PRO A 107 -39.62 23.14 33.64
C PRO A 107 -39.96 24.06 34.89
N PRO A 108 -40.17 25.43 34.90
CA PRO A 108 -39.47 26.71 34.51
C PRO A 108 -39.37 27.73 35.73
N PRO A 109 -39.46 29.11 35.65
CA PRO A 109 -38.94 30.22 34.78
C PRO A 109 -38.19 31.35 35.57
N THR A 110 -37.77 32.46 34.91
CA THR A 110 -38.13 33.90 35.19
C THR A 110 -37.02 34.90 34.82
N ALA A 111 -37.31 35.88 33.93
CA ALA A 111 -37.22 37.34 34.17
C ALA A 111 -37.20 38.15 32.85
N SER A 112 -38.18 39.05 32.74
CA SER A 112 -38.36 40.06 31.70
C SER A 112 -37.52 41.31 31.95
N ALA A 113 -37.10 42.01 30.88
CA ALA A 113 -36.88 43.46 30.91
C ALA A 113 -37.05 44.08 29.51
N THR A 114 -38.20 44.75 29.36
CA THR A 114 -38.50 46.05 28.73
C THR A 114 -37.64 46.59 27.57
N ALA A 115 -38.37 46.93 26.50
CA ALA A 115 -37.94 47.57 25.26
C ALA A 115 -37.65 49.09 25.38
N VAL A 116 -36.77 49.58 24.49
CA VAL A 116 -36.66 51.00 24.09
C VAL A 116 -36.38 51.03 22.57
N PRO A 117 -37.15 51.78 21.75
CA PRO A 117 -36.77 52.11 20.37
C PRO A 117 -35.99 53.44 20.35
N PRO A 118 -35.04 53.66 19.41
CA PRO A 118 -35.42 54.53 18.29
C PRO A 118 -34.66 54.33 16.96
N THR A 119 -35.22 54.98 15.94
CA THR A 119 -34.60 55.55 14.73
C THR A 119 -34.16 54.62 13.59
N ALA A 120 -34.98 54.66 12.53
CA ALA A 120 -34.64 54.25 11.18
C ALA A 120 -33.42 55.03 10.65
N GLY A 121 -32.25 54.39 10.67
CA GLY A 121 -31.08 54.81 9.91
C GLY A 121 -31.08 54.08 8.56
N ALA A 122 -31.25 54.82 7.47
CA ALA A 122 -30.97 54.34 6.13
C ALA A 122 -29.48 53.94 6.05
N SER A 123 -29.19 52.64 6.07
CA SER A 123 -27.85 52.13 5.83
C SER A 123 -27.87 51.29 4.56
N THR A 124 -27.21 51.85 3.56
CA THR A 124 -26.96 51.33 2.22
C THR A 124 -26.69 49.83 2.21
N ARG A 125 -27.58 49.08 1.55
CA ARG A 125 -27.36 47.68 1.16
C ARG A 125 -26.02 47.63 0.39
N PRO A 126 -24.96 46.99 0.91
CA PRO A 126 -23.76 46.79 0.11
C PRO A 126 -24.16 45.91 -1.07
N THR A 127 -24.01 46.46 -2.28
CA THR A 127 -24.02 45.67 -3.50
C THR A 127 -22.89 44.65 -3.38
N PRO A 128 -23.14 43.33 -3.42
CA PRO A 128 -22.05 42.38 -3.42
C PRO A 128 -21.38 42.42 -4.78
N THR A 129 -20.46 43.36 -4.99
CA THR A 129 -19.53 43.37 -6.12
C THR A 129 -18.38 42.44 -5.78
N GLY A 130 -18.71 41.18 -5.54
CA GLY A 130 -17.74 40.11 -5.34
C GLY A 130 -17.92 39.11 -6.45
N THR A 131 -17.33 39.38 -7.62
CA THR A 131 -16.99 38.30 -8.54
C THR A 131 -15.87 37.51 -7.87
N THR A 132 -16.25 36.57 -6.99
CA THR A 132 -15.31 35.61 -6.43
C THR A 132 -14.77 34.81 -7.60
N ALA A 133 -13.53 35.10 -8.01
CA ALA A 133 -12.85 34.34 -9.03
C ALA A 133 -12.85 32.86 -8.60
N SER A 134 -13.27 31.98 -9.51
CA SER A 134 -13.20 30.54 -9.27
C SER A 134 -11.75 30.18 -8.95
N PRO A 135 -11.47 29.44 -7.87
CA PRO A 135 -10.11 29.10 -7.50
C PRO A 135 -9.44 28.30 -8.63
N ALA A 136 -8.24 28.71 -9.00
CA ALA A 136 -7.44 28.06 -10.03
C ALA A 136 -6.75 26.80 -9.48
N PRO A 137 -6.55 25.75 -10.30
CA PRO A 137 -5.77 24.58 -9.91
C PRO A 137 -4.31 24.95 -9.63
N ALA A 138 -3.73 24.34 -8.59
CA ALA A 138 -2.30 24.49 -8.29
C ALA A 138 -1.46 23.58 -9.19
N ALA A 139 -0.17 23.91 -9.35
CA ALA A 139 0.78 23.04 -10.03
C ALA A 139 0.97 21.73 -9.25
N LEU A 140 0.97 20.62 -9.98
CA LEU A 140 1.21 19.29 -9.41
C LEU A 140 2.70 19.07 -9.16
N ASN A 141 3.01 18.29 -8.12
CA ASN A 141 4.36 17.77 -7.88
C ASN A 141 4.39 16.27 -8.13
N ALA A 142 5.48 15.74 -8.68
CA ALA A 142 5.65 14.31 -8.88
C ALA A 142 6.98 13.82 -8.28
N ASP A 143 6.92 12.70 -7.57
CA ASP A 143 8.09 12.01 -7.02
C ASP A 143 8.24 10.63 -7.67
N PHE A 144 9.39 10.40 -8.31
CA PHE A 144 9.74 9.15 -8.97
C PHE A 144 10.59 8.27 -8.04
N ALA A 145 10.21 7.01 -7.92
CA ALA A 145 10.97 6.02 -7.18
C ALA A 145 11.00 4.67 -7.91
N ILE A 146 12.12 3.96 -7.77
CA ILE A 146 12.22 2.55 -8.15
C ILE A 146 11.74 1.71 -6.97
N ALA A 147 10.61 1.02 -7.15
CA ALA A 147 9.92 0.30 -6.08
C ALA A 147 10.42 -1.14 -5.90
N ASP A 148 10.75 -1.82 -7.00
CA ASP A 148 11.27 -3.18 -6.98
C ASP A 148 12.23 -3.47 -8.13
N ASN A 149 13.17 -4.39 -7.90
CA ASN A 149 14.20 -4.75 -8.87
C ASN A 149 14.12 -6.24 -9.19
N ALA A 150 14.19 -6.56 -10.47
CA ALA A 150 14.40 -7.90 -10.99
C ALA A 150 15.58 -7.91 -11.96
N LEU A 151 16.04 -9.10 -12.33
CA LEU A 151 17.27 -9.26 -13.11
C LEU A 151 17.24 -8.50 -14.46
N LEU A 152 16.06 -8.46 -15.10
CA LEU A 152 15.86 -7.87 -16.44
C LEU A 152 14.69 -6.88 -16.47
N SER A 153 14.24 -6.40 -15.32
CA SER A 153 13.16 -5.40 -15.23
C SER A 153 13.18 -4.71 -13.88
N TYR A 154 12.60 -3.52 -13.77
CA TYR A 154 12.29 -2.91 -12.48
C TYR A 154 10.87 -2.38 -12.46
N GLY A 155 10.28 -2.32 -11.28
CA GLY A 155 9.04 -1.60 -10.99
C GLY A 155 9.34 -0.16 -10.61
N ALA A 156 8.63 0.77 -11.22
CA ALA A 156 8.66 2.19 -10.92
C ALA A 156 7.33 2.62 -10.31
N ALA A 157 7.39 3.59 -9.41
CA ALA A 157 6.24 4.28 -8.87
C ALA A 157 6.46 5.79 -9.00
N VAL A 158 5.43 6.49 -9.46
CA VAL A 158 5.37 7.96 -9.46
C VAL A 158 4.22 8.39 -8.57
N THR A 159 4.54 9.13 -7.52
CA THR A 159 3.53 9.72 -6.63
C THR A 159 3.26 11.15 -7.06
N ILE A 160 2.06 11.42 -7.55
CA ILE A 160 1.63 12.75 -8.01
C ILE A 160 0.82 13.39 -6.88
N SER A 161 1.24 14.56 -6.40
CA SER A 161 0.60 15.29 -5.31
C SER A 161 0.07 16.63 -5.78
N ASN A 162 -1.12 16.98 -5.31
CA ASN A 162 -1.76 18.26 -5.54
C ASN A 162 -1.73 19.08 -4.24
N PRO A 163 -0.88 20.11 -4.13
CA PRO A 163 -0.84 20.95 -2.94
C PRO A 163 -2.04 21.91 -2.86
N GLY A 164 -2.76 22.16 -3.95
CA GLY A 164 -3.93 23.03 -4.00
C GLY A 164 -5.19 22.37 -3.45
N SER A 165 -6.22 23.16 -3.16
CA SER A 165 -7.52 22.65 -2.69
C SER A 165 -8.48 22.29 -3.83
N VAL A 166 -8.18 22.69 -5.06
CA VAL A 166 -8.97 22.40 -6.26
C VAL A 166 -8.45 21.12 -6.91
N PRO A 167 -9.32 20.14 -7.23
CA PRO A 167 -8.88 18.88 -7.80
C PRO A 167 -8.47 19.06 -9.27
N VAL A 168 -7.48 18.30 -9.73
CA VAL A 168 -6.89 18.40 -11.08
C VAL A 168 -7.37 17.22 -11.93
N PRO A 169 -8.39 17.40 -12.80
CA PRO A 169 -9.04 16.29 -13.50
C PRO A 169 -8.18 15.68 -14.61
N GLN A 170 -7.24 16.44 -15.16
CA GLN A 170 -6.38 16.04 -16.26
C GLN A 170 -4.95 16.42 -15.90
N TRP A 171 -4.03 15.49 -16.15
CA TRP A 171 -2.61 15.67 -15.96
C TRP A 171 -1.87 14.79 -16.97
N THR A 172 -0.64 15.15 -17.28
CA THR A 172 0.21 14.44 -18.23
C THR A 172 1.56 14.17 -17.59
N LEU A 173 1.84 12.90 -17.30
CA LEU A 173 3.15 12.46 -16.84
C LEU A 173 3.93 11.98 -18.06
N THR A 174 5.14 12.48 -18.23
CA THR A 174 6.06 12.05 -19.28
C THR A 174 7.30 11.43 -18.64
N VAL A 175 7.71 10.28 -19.16
CA VAL A 175 8.92 9.57 -18.72
C VAL A 175 9.76 9.26 -19.95
N THR A 176 10.99 9.75 -19.98
CA THR A 176 11.93 9.51 -21.08
C THR A 176 12.93 8.46 -20.66
N LEU A 177 12.95 7.35 -21.39
CA LEU A 177 13.91 6.26 -21.17
C LEU A 177 15.16 6.49 -22.04
N PRO A 178 16.34 5.97 -21.64
CA PRO A 178 17.60 6.22 -22.37
C PRO A 178 17.65 5.57 -23.75
N ARG A 179 16.73 4.63 -24.04
CA ARG A 179 16.71 3.86 -25.29
C ARG A 179 15.29 3.53 -25.71
N GLU A 180 15.05 3.60 -27.02
CA GLU A 180 13.79 3.18 -27.63
C GLU A 180 13.58 1.65 -27.64
N SER A 181 14.59 0.85 -27.30
CA SER A 181 14.39 -0.60 -27.12
C SER A 181 13.68 -0.92 -25.80
N LEU A 182 13.66 0.02 -24.86
CA LEU A 182 12.99 -0.15 -23.57
C LEU A 182 11.47 -0.05 -23.74
N ARG A 183 10.75 -0.71 -22.85
CA ARG A 183 9.32 -1.02 -22.88
C ARG A 183 8.77 -0.84 -21.48
N VAL A 184 7.73 -0.03 -21.39
CA VAL A 184 6.88 0.06 -20.22
C VAL A 184 5.75 -0.96 -20.33
N SER A 185 5.41 -1.62 -19.24
CA SER A 185 4.36 -2.63 -19.12
C SER A 185 3.73 -2.57 -17.73
N ALA A 186 2.65 -3.34 -17.49
CA ALA A 186 1.98 -3.44 -16.18
C ALA A 186 1.68 -2.06 -15.57
N VAL A 187 1.10 -1.16 -16.37
CA VAL A 187 0.76 0.19 -15.92
C VAL A 187 -0.53 0.16 -15.09
N GLU A 188 -0.48 0.77 -13.92
CA GLU A 188 -1.63 0.97 -13.05
C GLU A 188 -1.77 2.46 -12.69
N GLY A 189 -3.02 2.92 -12.58
CA GLY A 189 -3.35 4.32 -12.24
C GLY A 189 -3.29 5.30 -13.42
N ALA A 190 -2.97 4.83 -14.62
CA ALA A 190 -2.91 5.66 -15.83
C ALA A 190 -3.10 4.84 -17.11
N ARG A 191 -3.51 5.50 -18.18
CA ARG A 191 -3.35 5.00 -19.55
C ARG A 191 -2.02 5.50 -20.09
N VAL A 192 -1.36 4.67 -20.89
CA VAL A 192 -0.03 4.98 -21.43
C VAL A 192 -0.04 4.98 -22.95
N SER A 193 0.64 5.95 -23.54
CA SER A 193 1.03 5.98 -24.95
C SER A 193 2.54 6.17 -25.05
N ARG A 194 3.07 5.96 -26.26
CA ARG A 194 4.51 5.97 -26.49
C ARG A 194 4.84 6.62 -27.80
N ASP A 195 5.87 7.46 -27.79
CA ASP A 195 6.52 8.00 -28.97
C ASP A 195 8.05 7.91 -28.81
N GLY A 196 8.72 7.11 -29.63
CA GLY A 196 10.16 6.84 -29.51
C GLY A 196 10.57 6.37 -28.11
N ALA A 197 11.43 7.14 -27.44
CA ALA A 197 11.90 6.88 -26.07
C ALA A 197 10.99 7.46 -24.97
N VAL A 198 9.98 8.25 -25.35
CA VAL A 198 9.10 8.98 -24.45
C VAL A 198 7.81 8.19 -24.22
N TRP A 199 7.47 8.01 -22.94
CA TRP A 199 6.24 7.39 -22.49
C TRP A 199 5.36 8.43 -21.83
N THR A 200 4.14 8.56 -22.33
CA THR A 200 3.16 9.55 -21.85
C THR A 200 2.04 8.84 -21.13
N PHE A 201 1.80 9.23 -19.88
CA PHE A 201 0.77 8.69 -19.01
C PHE A 201 -0.27 9.75 -18.75
N VAL A 202 -1.53 9.38 -18.90
CA VAL A 202 -2.70 10.24 -18.67
C VAL A 202 -3.70 9.53 -17.77
N PRO A 203 -4.53 10.26 -17.02
CA PRO A 203 -5.51 9.65 -16.12
C PRO A 203 -6.46 8.71 -16.86
N ASP A 204 -6.78 7.60 -16.19
CA ASP A 204 -7.79 6.66 -16.65
C ASP A 204 -9.17 7.05 -16.09
N GLY A 205 -9.96 7.72 -16.93
CA GLY A 205 -11.27 8.24 -16.55
C GLY A 205 -11.24 9.22 -15.36
N SER A 206 -12.36 9.32 -14.66
CA SER A 206 -12.51 10.19 -13.47
C SER A 206 -11.75 9.68 -12.25
N ALA A 207 -11.44 8.38 -12.19
CA ALA A 207 -10.69 7.78 -11.07
C ALA A 207 -9.20 8.20 -11.06
N GLY A 208 -8.67 8.62 -12.21
CA GLY A 208 -7.29 9.13 -12.33
C GLY A 208 -7.12 10.59 -11.91
N GLN A 209 -8.19 11.33 -11.58
CA GLN A 209 -8.09 12.71 -11.11
C GLN A 209 -7.26 12.80 -9.83
N VAL A 210 -6.44 13.85 -9.69
CA VAL A 210 -5.75 14.15 -8.43
C VAL A 210 -6.63 15.04 -7.56
N PRO A 211 -7.19 14.56 -6.43
CA PRO A 211 -8.01 15.39 -5.56
C PRO A 211 -7.21 16.55 -4.97
N GLY A 212 -7.89 17.60 -4.52
CA GLY A 212 -7.24 18.69 -3.80
C GLY A 212 -6.60 18.20 -2.50
N SER A 213 -5.40 18.68 -2.21
CA SER A 213 -4.63 18.37 -0.99
C SER A 213 -4.39 16.86 -0.82
N ALA A 214 -4.34 16.11 -1.93
CA ALA A 214 -4.20 14.66 -1.95
C ALA A 214 -3.16 14.24 -2.99
N SER A 215 -2.88 12.93 -3.02
CA SER A 215 -1.95 12.33 -3.97
C SER A 215 -2.53 11.08 -4.60
N VAL A 216 -2.13 10.82 -5.84
CA VAL A 216 -2.37 9.56 -6.55
C VAL A 216 -1.05 8.91 -6.90
N ARG A 217 -1.08 7.61 -7.21
CA ARG A 217 0.11 6.84 -7.56
C ARG A 217 -0.06 6.17 -8.91
N VAL A 218 0.93 6.33 -9.76
CA VAL A 218 1.08 5.60 -11.02
C VAL A 218 2.18 4.59 -10.83
N THR A 219 1.95 3.33 -11.18
CA THR A 219 2.99 2.30 -11.15
C THR A 219 3.13 1.66 -12.53
N PHE A 220 4.34 1.23 -12.84
CA PHE A 220 4.63 0.55 -14.10
C PHE A 220 5.93 -0.25 -14.01
N ARG A 221 6.12 -1.20 -14.93
CA ARG A 221 7.36 -1.95 -15.09
C ARG A 221 8.11 -1.56 -16.34
N VAL A 222 9.43 -1.43 -16.22
CA VAL A 222 10.35 -1.20 -17.34
C VAL A 222 11.18 -2.45 -17.56
N ASN A 223 11.32 -2.92 -18.80
CA ASN A 223 12.29 -3.98 -19.12
C ASN A 223 13.71 -3.40 -19.16
N GLY A 224 14.64 -4.07 -18.49
CA GLY A 224 16.01 -3.60 -18.26
C GLY A 224 16.29 -3.42 -16.77
N SER A 225 17.56 -3.52 -16.40
CA SER A 225 18.00 -3.24 -15.04
C SER A 225 18.08 -1.73 -14.80
N PRO A 226 17.80 -1.23 -13.58
CA PRO A 226 17.94 0.19 -13.24
C PRO A 226 19.25 0.82 -13.68
N ALA A 227 20.37 0.11 -13.54
CA ALA A 227 21.71 0.61 -13.87
C ALA A 227 21.91 1.04 -15.34
N GLY A 228 21.03 0.65 -16.27
CA GLY A 228 21.12 1.06 -17.67
C GLY A 228 19.76 1.29 -18.34
N ALA A 229 18.69 1.33 -17.55
CA ALA A 229 17.33 1.56 -18.02
C ALA A 229 16.57 2.55 -17.15
N ALA A 230 17.21 3.14 -16.12
CA ALA A 230 16.60 4.23 -15.36
C ALA A 230 16.22 5.38 -16.30
N PRO A 231 15.11 6.09 -16.03
CA PRO A 231 14.70 7.20 -16.89
C PRO A 231 15.69 8.34 -16.82
N GLU A 232 15.95 8.96 -17.97
CA GLU A 232 16.78 10.17 -18.06
C GLU A 232 15.96 11.40 -17.64
N ALA A 233 14.66 11.41 -17.91
CA ALA A 233 13.78 12.51 -17.53
C ALA A 233 12.40 12.00 -17.10
N CYS A 234 11.79 12.74 -16.18
CA CYS A 234 10.40 12.59 -15.77
C CYS A 234 9.81 13.99 -15.56
N ALA A 235 8.61 14.24 -16.06
CA ALA A 235 7.89 15.48 -15.83
C ALA A 235 6.38 15.29 -15.72
N ILE A 236 5.74 16.02 -14.80
CA ILE A 236 4.28 16.14 -14.64
C ILE A 236 3.84 17.52 -15.13
N ASP A 237 2.99 17.57 -16.16
CA ASP A 237 2.53 18.81 -16.80
C ASP A 237 3.68 19.77 -17.18
N GLY A 238 4.83 19.20 -17.56
CA GLY A 238 6.06 19.92 -17.90
C GLY A 238 6.97 20.27 -16.71
N ALA A 239 6.54 20.08 -15.47
CA ALA A 239 7.37 20.25 -14.28
C ALA A 239 8.17 18.98 -13.97
N ALA A 240 9.49 19.10 -13.75
CA ALA A 240 10.35 17.95 -13.49
C ALA A 240 9.96 17.19 -12.21
N CYS A 241 9.98 15.85 -12.29
CA CYS A 241 9.80 15.00 -11.12
C CYS A 241 11.02 15.05 -10.21
N THR A 242 10.83 14.86 -8.91
CA THR A 242 11.91 14.55 -7.98
C THR A 242 12.29 13.07 -8.07
N GLY A 243 13.50 12.70 -7.63
CA GLY A 243 13.92 11.30 -7.50
C GLY A 243 14.45 10.63 -8.78
N VAL A 244 14.40 11.29 -9.93
CA VAL A 244 15.14 10.85 -11.13
C VAL A 244 16.63 11.16 -10.96
N GLN A 245 17.49 10.16 -11.12
CA GLN A 245 18.95 10.32 -11.08
C GLN A 245 19.45 10.62 -12.50
N HIS A 246 20.17 11.73 -12.65
CA HIS A 246 20.86 12.12 -13.88
C HIS A 246 22.30 11.59 -13.89
#